data_AF-A0A914WVA3-F1
#
_entry.id   AF-A0A914WVA3-F1
#
_cell.length_a   1.000
_cell.length_b   1.000
_cell.length_c   1.000
_cell.angle_alpha   90.00
_cell.angle_beta   90.00
_cell.angle_gamma   90.00
#
_symmetry.space_group_name_H-M   'P 1'
#
loop_
_entity.id
_entity.type
_entity.pdbx_description
1 polymer ?
#
loop_
_entity_poly.entity_id
_entity_poly.type
_entity_poly.pdbx_seq_one_letter_code
_entity_poly.pdbx_strand_id
1 'polypeptide(L)'
;MTVEDNGHLDYQIGGWTLAEYVAEECEISDEVADKLVAMFNDGKEVPFIARYRRNMTGDLEAEQVHQAFNAYKTARELKKSAANIVRKLEGVSIDNCEKEIVIAKVKQARTMAELNAFSQVSHSTPNNTCLTSTISRKAQQMDENHEDILRYQKHFEYRKPVAQVSDYEVLAIKRGEQIGILFAKIEIDKGISKKFYKFARKNFGHRFHRNHNDIFEETLMEYYKYTAKEIKNSVMHILLDRAQRKSVECFARNLRHLLLTPPLKNVPIAAIDPGYANGCKVALISESGGVLFTGKFQLNGDRIQQKQDPLAEYVKIEPSHLGVGMYQHSINEKFLRKTLDLVVRECVSYVGVDVNTASQELLE
;
A
#
# COMPACT_ATOMS: atom_id res chain seq x y z
N MET A 1 10.78 -2.10 -29.38
CA MET A 1 9.71 -1.09 -29.39
C MET A 1 8.41 -1.80 -29.68
N THR A 2 7.72 -2.26 -28.64
CA THR A 2 6.36 -2.77 -28.75
C THR A 2 5.45 -1.69 -28.23
N VAL A 3 4.70 -1.09 -29.16
CA VAL A 3 3.55 -0.25 -28.86
C VAL A 3 2.58 -1.12 -28.09
N GLU A 4 2.42 -0.86 -26.78
CA GLU A 4 1.35 -1.49 -26.00
C GLU A 4 0.03 -0.97 -26.55
N ASP A 5 -0.70 -1.89 -27.18
CA ASP A 5 -2.02 -1.72 -27.76
C ASP A 5 -3.05 -1.43 -26.65
N ASN A 6 -3.06 -0.19 -26.18
CA ASN A 6 -3.87 0.28 -25.06
C ASN A 6 -5.33 0.61 -25.44
N GLY A 7 -5.68 0.53 -26.73
CA GLY A 7 -7.01 0.88 -27.24
C GLY A 7 -8.06 -0.23 -27.10
N HIS A 8 -7.66 -1.49 -26.83
CA HIS A 8 -8.57 -2.64 -26.92
C HIS A 8 -9.21 -3.08 -25.59
N LEU A 9 -8.77 -2.53 -24.46
CA LEU A 9 -9.28 -2.90 -23.13
C LEU A 9 -10.61 -2.23 -22.76
N ASP A 10 -11.00 -1.16 -23.45
CA ASP A 10 -12.23 -0.43 -23.15
C ASP A 10 -13.51 -1.20 -23.52
N TYR A 11 -13.43 -2.14 -24.46
CA TYR A 11 -14.62 -2.61 -25.18
C TYR A 11 -15.18 -3.99 -24.82
N GLN A 12 -14.58 -4.78 -23.92
CA GLN A 12 -14.99 -6.20 -23.82
C GLN A 12 -15.36 -6.75 -22.44
N ILE A 13 -15.23 -5.96 -21.36
CA ILE A 13 -15.52 -6.47 -20.01
C ILE A 13 -16.29 -5.41 -19.20
N GLY A 14 -17.59 -5.62 -19.09
CA GLY A 14 -18.43 -4.95 -18.08
C GLY A 14 -19.62 -4.18 -18.64
N GLY A 15 -20.68 -4.08 -17.85
CA GLY A 15 -21.93 -3.38 -18.20
C GLY A 15 -21.85 -1.86 -18.09
N TRP A 16 -20.64 -1.30 -17.97
CA TRP A 16 -20.39 0.13 -17.80
C TRP A 16 -19.05 0.56 -18.44
N THR A 17 -18.94 1.83 -18.83
CA THR A 17 -17.75 2.44 -19.46
C THR A 17 -16.84 3.15 -18.45
N LEU A 18 -15.56 3.35 -18.78
CA LEU A 18 -14.65 4.12 -17.90
C LEU A 18 -15.18 5.54 -17.65
N ALA A 19 -15.81 6.16 -18.65
CA ALA A 19 -16.40 7.48 -18.54
C ALA A 19 -17.62 7.49 -17.60
N GLU A 20 -18.53 6.52 -17.71
CA GLU A 20 -19.67 6.39 -16.80
C GLU A 20 -19.23 6.24 -15.33
N TYR A 21 -18.18 5.44 -15.07
CA TYR A 21 -17.63 5.30 -13.71
C TYR A 21 -17.08 6.62 -13.18
N VAL A 22 -16.35 7.37 -14.02
CA VAL A 22 -15.76 8.65 -13.64
C VAL A 22 -16.84 9.72 -13.46
N ALA A 23 -17.87 9.73 -14.29
CA ALA A 23 -19.01 10.62 -14.19
C ALA A 23 -19.77 10.42 -12.87
N GLU A 24 -20.08 9.16 -12.53
CA GLU A 24 -20.74 8.79 -11.28
C GLU A 24 -19.91 9.19 -10.05
N GLU A 25 -18.63 8.81 -9.98
CA GLU A 25 -17.81 9.04 -8.78
C GLU A 25 -17.38 10.49 -8.56
N CYS A 26 -17.29 11.29 -9.61
CA CYS A 26 -16.90 12.69 -9.52
C CYS A 26 -18.08 13.64 -9.66
N GLU A 27 -19.31 13.13 -9.78
CA GLU A 27 -20.54 13.90 -9.98
C GLU A 27 -20.41 14.92 -11.14
N ILE A 28 -19.77 14.50 -12.24
CA ILE A 28 -19.57 15.32 -13.45
C ILE A 28 -20.43 14.81 -14.60
N SER A 29 -20.73 15.69 -15.57
CA SER A 29 -21.49 15.30 -16.76
C SER A 29 -20.74 14.27 -17.61
N ASP A 30 -21.47 13.32 -18.21
CA ASP A 30 -20.94 12.28 -19.09
C ASP A 30 -20.05 12.84 -20.21
N GLU A 31 -20.45 13.95 -20.84
CA GLU A 31 -19.66 14.60 -21.90
C GLU A 31 -18.28 15.09 -21.44
N VAL A 32 -18.18 15.52 -20.18
CA VAL A 32 -16.91 15.96 -19.58
C VAL A 32 -16.07 14.75 -19.17
N ALA A 33 -16.71 13.71 -18.62
CA ALA A 33 -16.04 12.46 -18.28
C ALA A 33 -15.44 11.79 -19.52
N ASP A 34 -16.16 11.73 -20.64
CA ASP A 34 -15.67 11.19 -21.93
C ASP A 34 -14.42 11.93 -22.40
N LYS A 35 -14.45 13.28 -22.37
CA LYS A 35 -13.31 14.11 -22.76
C LYS A 35 -12.12 13.89 -21.84
N LEU A 36 -12.34 13.80 -20.53
CA LEU A 36 -11.28 13.54 -19.54
C LEU A 36 -10.66 12.15 -19.76
N VAL A 37 -11.47 11.11 -19.90
CA VAL A 37 -11.01 9.74 -20.15
C VAL A 37 -10.23 9.65 -21.46
N ALA A 38 -10.70 10.30 -22.53
CA ALA A 38 -9.94 10.39 -23.78
C ALA A 38 -8.57 11.06 -23.59
N MET A 39 -8.51 12.15 -22.83
CA MET A 39 -7.24 12.81 -22.52
C MET A 39 -6.31 11.96 -21.66
N PHE A 40 -6.84 11.20 -20.70
CA PHE A 40 -6.04 10.27 -19.90
C PHE A 40 -5.54 9.08 -20.71
N ASN A 41 -6.34 8.56 -21.64
CA ASN A 41 -5.94 7.52 -22.59
C ASN A 41 -4.85 8.01 -23.54
N ASP A 42 -4.90 9.29 -23.96
CA ASP A 42 -3.82 9.96 -24.71
C ASP A 42 -2.53 10.18 -23.88
N GLY A 43 -2.55 9.86 -22.58
CA GLY A 43 -1.41 10.05 -21.69
C GLY A 43 -1.19 11.51 -21.26
N LYS A 44 -2.20 12.39 -21.39
CA LYS A 44 -2.10 13.77 -20.92
C LYS A 44 -2.13 13.82 -19.38
N GLU A 45 -1.22 14.60 -18.80
CA GLU A 45 -1.12 14.71 -17.35
C GLU A 45 -2.18 15.64 -16.75
N VAL A 46 -2.62 15.36 -15.51
CA VAL A 46 -3.60 16.17 -14.76
C VAL A 46 -3.26 17.67 -14.76
N PRO A 47 -2.00 18.09 -14.50
CA PRO A 47 -1.65 19.51 -14.49
C PRO A 47 -1.80 20.17 -15.87
N PHE A 48 -1.47 19.44 -16.95
CA PHE A 48 -1.65 19.93 -18.32
C PHE A 48 -3.14 20.15 -18.62
N ILE A 49 -3.99 19.22 -18.22
CA ILE A 49 -5.44 19.30 -18.43
C ILE A 49 -6.02 20.48 -17.62
N ALA A 50 -5.71 20.55 -16.32
CA ALA A 50 -6.20 21.61 -15.44
C ALA A 50 -5.76 23.02 -15.85
N ARG A 51 -4.59 23.14 -16.50
CA ARG A 51 -4.03 24.44 -16.91
C ARG A 51 -4.42 24.86 -18.32
N TYR A 52 -4.43 23.93 -19.27
CA TYR A 52 -4.54 24.25 -20.71
C TYR A 52 -5.79 23.69 -21.39
N ARG A 53 -6.66 22.98 -20.66
CA ARG A 53 -7.87 22.34 -21.22
C ARG A 53 -9.16 22.65 -20.45
N ARG A 54 -9.18 23.70 -19.62
CA ARG A 54 -10.35 24.10 -18.80
C ARG A 54 -11.65 24.20 -19.59
N ASN A 55 -11.64 24.89 -20.74
CA ASN A 55 -12.83 25.04 -21.58
C ASN A 55 -13.38 23.70 -22.11
N MET A 56 -12.52 22.70 -22.28
CA MET A 56 -12.93 21.36 -22.74
C MET A 56 -13.45 20.50 -21.59
N THR A 57 -13.07 20.79 -20.36
CA THR A 57 -13.43 20.06 -19.15
C THR A 57 -14.55 20.74 -18.36
N GLY A 58 -15.23 21.75 -18.91
CA GLY A 58 -16.29 22.47 -18.20
C GLY A 58 -15.77 23.31 -17.02
N ASP A 59 -14.56 23.86 -17.13
CA ASP A 59 -13.90 24.70 -16.13
C ASP A 59 -13.64 24.03 -14.77
N LEU A 60 -13.53 22.69 -14.75
CA LEU A 60 -13.13 21.94 -13.56
C LEU A 60 -11.81 22.46 -12.95
N GLU A 61 -11.79 22.53 -11.63
CA GLU A 61 -10.61 22.89 -10.86
C GLU A 61 -9.57 21.75 -10.86
N ALA A 62 -8.30 22.09 -10.59
CA ALA A 62 -7.21 21.11 -10.60
C ALA A 62 -7.44 19.93 -9.65
N GLU A 63 -8.10 20.17 -8.51
CA GLU A 63 -8.46 19.11 -7.56
C GLU A 63 -9.52 18.16 -8.13
N GLN A 64 -10.54 18.68 -8.82
CA GLN A 64 -11.58 17.87 -9.45
C GLN A 64 -11.02 17.02 -10.60
N VAL A 65 -10.12 17.59 -11.43
CA VAL A 65 -9.43 16.82 -12.48
C VAL A 65 -8.56 15.71 -11.88
N HIS A 66 -7.92 15.97 -10.74
CA HIS A 66 -7.14 14.96 -10.02
C HIS A 66 -8.01 13.84 -9.44
N GLN A 67 -9.17 14.17 -8.87
CA GLN A 67 -10.16 13.19 -8.42
C GLN A 67 -10.64 12.31 -9.58
N ALA A 68 -10.99 12.92 -10.72
CA ALA A 68 -11.39 12.20 -11.93
C ALA A 68 -10.28 11.26 -12.45
N PHE A 69 -9.01 11.68 -12.37
CA PHE A 69 -7.88 10.84 -12.76
C PHE A 69 -7.69 9.63 -11.82
N ASN A 70 -7.91 9.81 -10.51
CA ASN A 70 -7.87 8.72 -9.56
C ASN A 70 -9.02 7.73 -9.80
N ALA A 71 -10.24 8.23 -10.04
CA ALA A 71 -11.39 7.41 -10.42
C ALA A 71 -11.12 6.62 -11.72
N TYR A 72 -10.54 7.27 -12.74
CA TYR A 72 -10.12 6.61 -13.98
C TYR A 72 -9.12 5.47 -13.74
N LYS A 73 -8.09 5.69 -12.90
CA LYS A 73 -7.12 4.65 -12.54
C LYS A 73 -7.80 3.48 -11.84
N THR A 74 -8.67 3.75 -10.87
CA THR A 74 -9.42 2.72 -10.15
C THR A 74 -10.28 1.92 -11.10
N ALA A 75 -11.05 2.58 -11.98
CA ALA A 75 -11.88 1.93 -12.98
C ALA A 75 -11.08 1.01 -13.92
N ARG A 76 -9.90 1.45 -14.36
CA ARG A 76 -9.00 0.65 -15.21
C ARG A 76 -8.45 -0.58 -14.48
N GLU A 77 -8.08 -0.42 -13.21
CA GLU A 77 -7.65 -1.55 -12.37
C GLU A 77 -8.78 -2.56 -12.13
N LEU A 78 -10.00 -2.08 -11.87
CA LEU A 78 -11.19 -2.93 -11.71
C LEU A 78 -11.45 -3.75 -12.98
N LYS A 79 -11.49 -3.12 -14.15
CA LYS A 79 -11.68 -3.83 -15.44
C LYS A 79 -10.58 -4.85 -15.68
N LYS A 80 -9.32 -4.52 -15.41
CA LYS A 80 -8.19 -5.46 -15.54
C LYS A 80 -8.31 -6.65 -14.59
N SER A 81 -8.73 -6.41 -13.35
CA SER A 81 -8.93 -7.47 -12.35
C SER A 81 -10.10 -8.38 -12.73
N ALA A 82 -11.25 -7.78 -13.11
CA ALA A 82 -12.41 -8.50 -13.63
C ALA A 82 -12.04 -9.38 -14.84
N ALA A 83 -11.22 -8.86 -15.76
CA ALA A 83 -10.72 -9.61 -16.91
C ALA A 83 -10.00 -10.90 -16.52
N ASN A 84 -9.12 -10.79 -15.53
CA ASN A 84 -8.34 -11.92 -15.05
C ASN A 84 -9.24 -12.97 -14.36
N ILE A 85 -10.25 -12.53 -13.62
CA ILE A 85 -11.22 -13.42 -12.96
C ILE A 85 -12.04 -14.16 -14.03
N VAL A 86 -12.60 -13.45 -15.02
CA VAL A 86 -13.38 -14.05 -16.10
C VAL A 86 -12.55 -15.07 -16.88
N ARG A 87 -11.33 -14.73 -17.29
CA ARG A 87 -10.42 -15.66 -17.99
C ARG A 87 -10.14 -16.93 -17.17
N LYS A 88 -9.98 -16.80 -15.85
CA LYS A 88 -9.79 -17.96 -14.95
C LYS A 88 -11.04 -18.83 -14.89
N LEU A 89 -12.22 -18.23 -14.79
CA LEU A 89 -13.49 -18.94 -14.74
C LEU A 89 -13.80 -19.67 -16.06
N GLU A 90 -13.46 -19.05 -17.21
CA GLU A 90 -13.64 -19.64 -18.54
C GLU A 90 -12.88 -20.96 -18.72
N GLY A 91 -11.66 -21.07 -18.14
CA GLY A 91 -10.84 -22.29 -18.18
C GLY A 91 -11.31 -23.43 -17.29
N VAL A 92 -12.30 -23.23 -16.42
CA VAL A 92 -12.83 -24.25 -15.51
C VAL A 92 -14.02 -24.98 -16.15
N SER A 93 -13.94 -26.32 -16.19
CA SER A 93 -14.97 -27.23 -16.73
C SER A 93 -16.07 -27.55 -15.69
N ILE A 94 -16.82 -26.53 -15.28
CA ILE A 94 -18.02 -26.66 -14.42
C ILE A 94 -19.25 -26.18 -15.20
N ASP A 95 -20.41 -26.78 -14.94
CA ASP A 95 -21.74 -26.52 -15.56
C ASP A 95 -22.01 -25.04 -15.91
N ASN A 96 -22.63 -24.85 -17.09
CA ASN A 96 -22.70 -23.56 -17.79
C ASN A 96 -23.52 -22.46 -17.06
N CYS A 97 -24.59 -22.78 -16.34
CA CYS A 97 -25.52 -21.75 -15.83
C CYS A 97 -24.98 -20.92 -14.65
N GLU A 98 -24.32 -21.54 -13.67
CA GLU A 98 -23.78 -20.80 -12.51
C GLU A 98 -22.56 -19.95 -12.91
N LYS A 99 -21.75 -20.47 -13.83
CA LYS A 99 -20.60 -19.77 -14.41
C LYS A 99 -21.02 -18.49 -15.11
N GLU A 100 -22.09 -18.51 -15.90
CA GLU A 100 -22.63 -17.32 -16.56
C GLU A 100 -23.14 -16.27 -15.56
N ILE A 101 -23.81 -16.68 -14.49
CA ILE A 101 -24.29 -15.77 -13.44
C ILE A 101 -23.11 -15.08 -12.73
N VAL A 102 -22.08 -15.84 -12.38
CA VAL A 102 -20.88 -15.27 -11.72
C VAL A 102 -20.14 -14.34 -12.66
N ILE A 103 -19.98 -14.70 -13.94
CA ILE A 103 -19.37 -13.82 -14.95
C ILE A 103 -20.18 -12.53 -15.10
N ALA A 104 -21.50 -12.60 -15.15
CA ALA A 104 -22.36 -11.42 -15.22
C ALA A 104 -22.18 -10.51 -14.00
N LYS A 105 -22.10 -11.07 -12.79
CA LYS A 105 -21.87 -10.30 -11.56
C LYS A 105 -20.47 -9.68 -11.50
N VAL A 106 -19.43 -10.42 -11.90
CA VAL A 106 -18.05 -9.90 -12.00
C VAL A 106 -17.95 -8.75 -12.99
N LYS A 107 -18.67 -8.84 -14.11
CA LYS A 107 -18.77 -7.77 -15.12
C LYS A 107 -19.49 -6.51 -14.61
N GLN A 108 -20.34 -6.62 -13.60
CA GLN A 108 -21.08 -5.48 -13.04
C GLN A 108 -20.43 -4.88 -11.79
N ALA A 109 -19.41 -5.54 -11.21
CA ALA A 109 -18.77 -5.08 -9.98
C ALA A 109 -18.20 -3.66 -10.14
N ARG A 110 -18.52 -2.77 -9.21
CA ARG A 110 -18.07 -1.37 -9.16
C ARG A 110 -16.96 -1.16 -8.14
N THR A 111 -16.69 -2.14 -7.28
CA THR A 111 -15.64 -2.02 -6.25
C THR A 111 -14.68 -3.20 -6.25
N MET A 112 -13.44 -2.95 -5.79
CA MET A 112 -12.44 -4.02 -5.66
C MET A 112 -12.86 -5.02 -4.59
N ALA A 113 -13.64 -4.59 -3.59
CA ALA A 113 -14.23 -5.45 -2.57
C ALA A 113 -15.23 -6.45 -3.19
N GLU A 114 -16.11 -6.00 -4.08
CA GLU A 114 -17.03 -6.88 -4.82
C GLU A 114 -16.27 -7.87 -5.71
N LEU A 115 -15.27 -7.42 -6.48
CA LEU A 115 -14.44 -8.32 -7.29
C LEU A 115 -13.71 -9.36 -6.43
N ASN A 116 -13.16 -8.95 -5.29
CA ASN A 116 -12.52 -9.83 -4.34
C ASN A 116 -13.53 -10.83 -3.75
N ALA A 117 -14.77 -10.42 -3.49
CA ALA A 117 -15.84 -11.31 -3.05
C ALA A 117 -16.14 -12.43 -4.06
N PHE A 118 -16.03 -12.16 -5.36
CA PHE A 118 -16.20 -13.18 -6.40
C PHE A 118 -14.96 -14.06 -6.59
N SER A 119 -13.76 -13.53 -6.37
CA SER A 119 -12.53 -14.35 -6.33
C SER A 119 -12.44 -15.23 -5.07
N GLN A 120 -13.19 -14.86 -4.04
CA GLN A 120 -13.25 -15.55 -2.75
C GLN A 120 -14.55 -16.34 -2.63
N VAL A 121 -14.51 -17.62 -3.01
CA VAL A 121 -15.16 -18.65 -2.19
C VAL A 121 -14.46 -18.65 -0.81
N SER A 122 -14.61 -17.58 0.00
CA SER A 122 -14.08 -17.46 1.38
C SER A 122 -14.23 -16.05 2.00
N HIS A 123 -15.34 -15.34 1.83
CA HIS A 123 -15.68 -14.25 2.77
C HIS A 123 -16.10 -14.74 4.18
N SER A 124 -16.03 -16.03 4.43
CA SER A 124 -15.86 -16.54 5.78
C SER A 124 -14.36 -16.67 6.07
N THR A 125 -13.61 -15.56 6.18
CA THR A 125 -12.51 -15.59 7.14
C THR A 125 -13.17 -15.96 8.46
N PRO A 126 -12.83 -17.10 9.06
CA PRO A 126 -13.40 -17.48 10.33
C PRO A 126 -13.21 -16.34 11.33
N ASN A 127 -14.24 -16.01 12.10
CA ASN A 127 -14.27 -14.91 13.07
C ASN A 127 -13.17 -14.96 14.16
N ASN A 128 -12.19 -15.87 14.07
CA ASN A 128 -11.10 -16.08 15.01
C ASN A 128 -9.72 -16.31 14.37
N THR A 129 -9.53 -16.06 13.06
CA THR A 129 -8.17 -16.12 12.48
C THR A 129 -7.33 -14.96 13.03
N CYS A 130 -6.19 -15.28 13.63
CA CYS A 130 -5.31 -14.31 14.27
C CYS A 130 -3.96 -14.21 13.57
N LEU A 131 -3.42 -13.00 13.50
CA LEU A 131 -1.99 -12.79 13.31
C LEU A 131 -1.30 -13.00 14.64
N THR A 132 -0.28 -13.87 14.67
CA THR A 132 0.59 -14.02 15.83
C THR A 132 2.04 -13.77 15.47
N SER A 133 2.79 -13.23 16.42
CA SER A 133 4.24 -13.06 16.31
C SER A 133 4.90 -13.50 17.61
N THR A 134 6.00 -14.22 17.47
CA THR A 134 6.83 -14.69 18.58
C THR A 134 8.29 -14.28 18.38
N ILE A 135 9.07 -14.24 19.45
CA ILE A 135 10.53 -14.11 19.33
C ILE A 135 11.10 -15.27 18.49
N SER A 136 12.04 -14.97 17.60
CA SER A 136 12.71 -15.97 16.78
C SER A 136 13.75 -16.75 17.60
N ARG A 137 14.13 -17.95 17.16
CA ARG A 137 15.23 -18.71 17.78
C ARG A 137 16.57 -17.97 17.74
N LYS A 138 16.78 -17.14 16.71
CA LYS A 138 18.00 -16.34 16.54
C LYS A 138 18.03 -15.21 17.58
N ALA A 139 16.91 -14.54 17.80
CA ALA A 139 16.79 -13.46 18.80
C ALA A 139 16.88 -13.95 20.24
N GLN A 140 16.47 -15.20 20.53
CA GLN A 140 16.63 -15.79 21.86
C GLN A 140 18.08 -15.97 22.30
N GLN A 141 19.03 -15.93 21.36
CA GLN A 141 20.47 -16.07 21.62
C GLN A 141 21.20 -14.73 21.62
N MET A 142 20.50 -13.63 21.36
CA MET A 142 21.05 -12.28 21.40
C MET A 142 21.03 -11.72 22.82
N ASP A 143 21.85 -10.70 23.06
CA ASP A 143 21.81 -9.93 24.30
C ASP A 143 20.43 -9.29 24.50
N GLU A 144 19.88 -9.39 25.71
CA GLU A 144 18.58 -8.82 26.08
C GLU A 144 18.55 -7.29 25.92
N ASN A 145 19.71 -6.63 26.04
CA ASN A 145 19.86 -5.19 25.88
C ASN A 145 20.11 -4.73 24.43
N HIS A 146 20.10 -5.66 23.47
CA HIS A 146 20.29 -5.31 22.06
C HIS A 146 19.17 -4.38 21.58
N GLU A 147 19.51 -3.32 20.83
CA GLU A 147 18.57 -2.28 20.38
C GLU A 147 17.35 -2.87 19.67
N ASP A 148 17.56 -3.81 18.74
CA ASP A 148 16.46 -4.48 18.04
C ASP A 148 15.57 -5.34 18.96
N ILE A 149 16.13 -5.96 20.01
CA ILE A 149 15.33 -6.74 20.97
C ILE A 149 14.39 -5.81 21.74
N LEU A 150 14.91 -4.69 22.23
CA LEU A 150 14.12 -3.65 22.91
C LEU A 150 13.06 -3.04 21.96
N ARG A 151 13.41 -2.81 20.69
CA ARG A 151 12.52 -2.24 19.68
C ARG A 151 11.29 -3.10 19.41
N TYR A 152 11.45 -4.42 19.34
CA TYR A 152 10.38 -5.36 18.99
C TYR A 152 9.76 -6.07 20.19
N GLN A 153 10.13 -5.72 21.42
CA GLN A 153 9.68 -6.36 22.66
C GLN A 153 8.15 -6.49 22.75
N LYS A 154 7.41 -5.45 22.31
CA LYS A 154 5.93 -5.44 22.30
C LYS A 154 5.31 -6.49 21.37
N HIS A 155 6.09 -7.09 20.47
CA HIS A 155 5.63 -8.02 19.46
C HIS A 155 6.08 -9.48 19.71
N PHE A 156 6.69 -9.78 20.86
CA PHE A 156 7.14 -11.15 21.22
C PHE A 156 6.01 -12.09 21.63
N GLU A 157 4.90 -11.56 22.14
CA GLU A 157 3.69 -12.34 22.45
C GLU A 157 2.47 -11.72 21.75
N TYR A 158 2.67 -11.31 20.51
CA TYR A 158 1.63 -10.64 19.75
C TYR A 158 0.57 -11.65 19.31
N ARG A 159 -0.71 -11.35 19.61
CA ARG A 159 -1.86 -12.08 19.08
C ARG A 159 -3.03 -11.15 18.89
N LYS A 160 -3.50 -11.00 17.65
CA LYS A 160 -4.64 -10.15 17.35
C LYS A 160 -5.49 -10.71 16.20
N PRO A 161 -6.83 -10.63 16.26
CA PRO A 161 -7.69 -11.03 15.16
C PRO A 161 -7.33 -10.25 13.89
N VAL A 162 -7.22 -10.95 12.75
CA VAL A 162 -6.79 -10.36 11.46
C VAL A 162 -7.60 -9.11 11.09
N ALA A 163 -8.91 -9.11 11.38
CA ALA A 163 -9.80 -7.97 11.12
C ALA A 163 -9.44 -6.71 11.92
N GLN A 164 -8.75 -6.84 13.05
CA GLN A 164 -8.40 -5.74 13.96
C GLN A 164 -6.93 -5.33 13.83
N VAL A 165 -6.11 -6.07 13.05
CA VAL A 165 -4.70 -5.73 12.86
C VAL A 165 -4.60 -4.47 12.00
N SER A 166 -3.87 -3.48 12.51
CA SER A 166 -3.58 -2.24 11.79
C SER A 166 -2.40 -2.39 10.85
N ASP A 167 -2.32 -1.51 9.85
CA ASP A 167 -1.29 -1.58 8.81
C ASP A 167 0.12 -1.37 9.35
N TYR A 168 0.30 -0.46 10.31
CA TYR A 168 1.60 -0.23 10.93
C TYR A 168 2.08 -1.44 11.74
N GLU A 169 1.17 -2.17 12.41
CA GLU A 169 1.50 -3.40 13.13
C GLU A 169 1.99 -4.50 12.17
N VAL A 170 1.31 -4.67 11.02
CA VAL A 170 1.74 -5.64 9.98
C VAL A 170 3.16 -5.33 9.51
N LEU A 171 3.44 -4.05 9.20
CA LEU A 171 4.76 -3.64 8.72
C LEU A 171 5.84 -3.79 9.79
N ALA A 172 5.56 -3.43 11.04
CA ALA A 172 6.50 -3.61 12.14
C ALA A 172 6.84 -5.10 12.35
N ILE A 173 5.84 -5.97 12.39
CA ILE A 173 6.04 -7.42 12.56
C ILE A 173 6.84 -8.01 11.40
N LYS A 174 6.48 -7.68 10.16
CA LYS A 174 7.18 -8.19 8.97
C LYS A 174 8.63 -7.72 8.89
N ARG A 175 8.90 -6.51 9.36
CA ARG A 175 10.28 -6.01 9.47
C ARG A 175 11.08 -6.74 10.52
N GLY A 176 10.51 -6.91 11.72
CA GLY A 176 11.14 -7.70 12.77
C GLY A 176 11.43 -9.13 12.32
N GLU A 177 10.58 -9.71 11.46
CA GLU A 177 10.82 -11.01 10.84
C GLU A 177 11.96 -10.98 9.80
N GLN A 178 12.01 -9.96 8.95
CA GLN A 178 13.05 -9.79 7.92
C GLN A 178 14.47 -9.67 8.52
N ILE A 179 14.62 -8.97 9.64
CA ILE A 179 15.90 -8.87 10.36
C ILE A 179 16.18 -10.11 11.24
N GLY A 180 15.20 -11.02 11.35
CA GLY A 180 15.31 -12.27 12.08
C GLY A 180 15.08 -12.17 13.58
N ILE A 181 14.38 -11.13 14.06
CA ILE A 181 14.01 -10.93 15.47
C ILE A 181 12.66 -11.58 15.81
N LEU A 182 11.70 -11.46 14.91
CA LEU A 182 10.35 -12.02 15.08
C LEU A 182 10.12 -13.22 14.17
N PHE A 183 9.10 -14.01 14.49
CA PHE A 183 8.55 -15.06 13.65
C PHE A 183 7.03 -14.88 13.60
N ALA A 184 6.51 -14.57 12.41
CA ALA A 184 5.09 -14.22 12.23
C ALA A 184 4.33 -15.36 11.54
N LYS A 185 3.14 -15.69 12.06
CA LYS A 185 2.27 -16.71 11.46
C LYS A 185 0.81 -16.32 11.53
N ILE A 186 0.02 -16.87 10.60
CA ILE A 186 -1.43 -16.85 10.67
C ILE A 186 -1.92 -18.11 11.40
N GLU A 187 -2.70 -17.90 12.46
CA GLU A 187 -3.35 -18.96 13.21
C GLU A 187 -4.82 -19.04 12.84
N ILE A 188 -5.21 -20.20 12.31
CA ILE A 188 -6.58 -20.54 11.96
C ILE A 188 -7.22 -21.19 13.19
N ASP A 189 -8.43 -20.74 13.55
CA ASP A 189 -9.17 -21.26 14.70
C ASP A 189 -9.34 -22.80 14.67
N LYS A 190 -9.12 -23.45 15.82
CA LYS A 190 -9.21 -24.92 15.93
C LYS A 190 -10.63 -25.44 15.69
N GLY A 191 -11.67 -24.61 15.83
CA GLY A 191 -13.05 -24.99 15.54
C GLY A 191 -13.33 -25.16 14.04
N ILE A 192 -12.54 -24.56 13.17
CA ILE A 192 -12.73 -24.63 11.71
C ILE A 192 -12.39 -26.01 11.18
N SER A 193 -11.31 -26.63 11.68
CA SER A 193 -10.98 -28.00 11.26
C SER A 193 -12.13 -28.95 11.56
N LYS A 194 -12.73 -28.86 12.75
CA LYS A 194 -13.91 -29.64 13.14
C LYS A 194 -15.11 -29.38 12.20
N LYS A 195 -15.39 -28.11 11.89
CA LYS A 195 -16.47 -27.75 10.94
C LYS A 195 -16.19 -28.28 9.54
N PHE A 196 -14.95 -28.19 9.08
CA PHE A 196 -14.48 -28.71 7.79
C PHE A 196 -14.68 -30.22 7.71
N TYR A 197 -14.17 -30.99 8.67
CA TYR A 197 -14.33 -32.44 8.68
C TYR A 197 -15.81 -32.85 8.73
N LYS A 198 -16.62 -32.17 9.56
CA LYS A 198 -18.07 -32.42 9.62
C LYS A 198 -18.75 -32.14 8.29
N PHE A 199 -18.39 -31.05 7.61
CA PHE A 199 -18.88 -30.71 6.29
C PHE A 199 -18.47 -31.75 5.24
N ALA A 200 -17.18 -32.11 5.19
CA ALA A 200 -16.66 -33.07 4.22
C ALA A 200 -17.29 -34.46 4.39
N ARG A 201 -17.40 -34.93 5.64
CA ARG A 201 -18.03 -36.21 5.97
C ARG A 201 -19.51 -36.23 5.57
N LYS A 202 -20.26 -35.16 5.85
CA LYS A 202 -21.68 -35.05 5.48
C LYS A 202 -21.89 -35.08 3.96
N ASN A 203 -21.09 -34.33 3.20
CA ASN A 203 -21.30 -34.15 1.76
C ASN A 203 -20.66 -35.24 0.89
N PHE A 204 -19.56 -35.84 1.33
CA PHE A 204 -18.80 -36.80 0.52
C PHE A 204 -18.72 -38.18 1.17
N GLY A 205 -18.89 -38.30 2.48
CA GLY A 205 -18.67 -39.57 3.19
C GLY A 205 -19.59 -40.71 2.75
N HIS A 206 -20.82 -40.41 2.33
CA HIS A 206 -21.77 -41.41 1.81
C HIS A 206 -21.33 -42.03 0.48
N ARG A 207 -20.38 -41.41 -0.24
CA ARG A 207 -19.87 -41.90 -1.53
C ARG A 207 -18.81 -42.99 -1.37
N PHE A 208 -18.35 -43.24 -0.15
CA PHE A 208 -17.30 -44.22 0.15
C PHE A 208 -17.87 -45.42 0.89
N HIS A 209 -17.44 -46.62 0.50
CA HIS A 209 -17.74 -47.84 1.24
C HIS A 209 -17.07 -47.80 2.63
N ARG A 210 -17.67 -48.47 3.63
CA ARG A 210 -17.20 -48.44 5.03
C ARG A 210 -15.72 -48.83 5.20
N ASN A 211 -15.23 -49.75 4.36
CA ASN A 211 -13.83 -50.22 4.39
C ASN A 211 -12.81 -49.17 3.89
N HIS A 212 -13.27 -48.10 3.25
CA HIS A 212 -12.42 -47.00 2.77
C HIS A 212 -12.47 -45.77 3.68
N ASN A 213 -13.14 -45.86 4.84
CA ASN A 213 -13.26 -44.74 5.77
C ASN A 213 -11.88 -44.25 6.25
N ASP A 214 -10.96 -45.16 6.55
CA ASP A 214 -9.63 -44.79 7.06
C ASP A 214 -8.85 -43.98 6.02
N ILE A 215 -8.84 -44.45 4.77
CA ILE A 215 -8.21 -43.76 3.63
C ILE A 215 -8.87 -42.39 3.40
N PHE A 216 -10.20 -42.32 3.51
CA PHE A 216 -10.94 -41.06 3.36
C PHE A 216 -10.55 -40.04 4.44
N GLU A 217 -10.48 -40.44 5.71
CA GLU A 217 -10.10 -39.55 6.82
C GLU A 217 -8.64 -39.10 6.71
N GLU A 218 -7.72 -39.99 6.31
CA GLU A 218 -6.31 -39.64 6.07
C GLU A 218 -6.18 -38.60 4.94
N THR A 219 -6.88 -38.83 3.82
CA THR A 219 -6.91 -37.90 2.69
C THR A 219 -7.48 -36.54 3.08
N LEU A 220 -8.57 -36.50 3.88
CA LEU A 220 -9.14 -35.26 4.37
C LEU A 220 -8.18 -34.49 5.27
N MET A 221 -7.42 -35.19 6.12
CA MET A 221 -6.43 -34.57 7.00
C MET A 221 -5.30 -33.91 6.20
N GLU A 222 -4.77 -34.62 5.19
CA GLU A 222 -3.73 -34.10 4.33
C GLU A 222 -4.22 -32.91 3.50
N TYR A 223 -5.42 -33.03 2.91
CA TYR A 223 -6.05 -31.96 2.16
C TYR A 223 -6.29 -30.70 3.02
N TYR A 224 -6.78 -30.87 4.26
CA TYR A 224 -6.95 -29.75 5.19
C TYR A 224 -5.61 -29.09 5.51
N LYS A 225 -4.55 -29.87 5.76
CA LYS A 225 -3.21 -29.34 6.05
C LYS A 225 -2.67 -28.50 4.89
N TYR A 226 -2.83 -28.96 3.65
CA TYR A 226 -2.45 -28.21 2.46
C TYR A 226 -3.26 -26.93 2.30
N THR A 227 -4.59 -27.04 2.34
CA THR A 227 -5.51 -25.90 2.17
C THR A 227 -5.32 -24.84 3.26
N ALA A 228 -5.14 -25.26 4.51
CA ALA A 228 -4.88 -24.34 5.61
C ALA A 228 -3.55 -23.60 5.46
N LYS A 229 -2.52 -24.23 4.88
CA LYS A 229 -1.24 -23.57 4.57
C LYS A 229 -1.41 -22.49 3.51
N GLU A 230 -2.10 -22.81 2.42
CA GLU A 230 -2.40 -21.85 1.35
C GLU A 230 -3.22 -20.66 1.85
N ILE A 231 -4.27 -20.90 2.65
CA ILE A 231 -5.08 -19.84 3.26
C ILE A 231 -4.22 -18.93 4.14
N LYS A 232 -3.34 -19.49 4.98
CA LYS A 232 -2.44 -18.69 5.83
C LYS A 232 -1.54 -17.78 5.02
N ASN A 233 -0.96 -18.30 3.94
CA ASN A 233 -0.09 -17.54 3.05
C ASN A 233 -0.86 -16.42 2.35
N SER A 234 -2.04 -16.74 1.82
CA SER A 234 -2.92 -15.78 1.14
C SER A 234 -3.35 -14.64 2.07
N VAL A 235 -3.82 -14.94 3.28
CA VAL A 235 -4.20 -13.94 4.28
C VAL A 235 -3.02 -13.03 4.64
N MET A 236 -1.83 -13.61 4.84
CA MET A 236 -0.63 -12.82 5.12
C MET A 236 -0.25 -11.89 3.96
N HIS A 237 -0.34 -12.38 2.72
CA HIS A 237 -0.08 -11.58 1.53
C HIS A 237 -1.05 -10.39 1.42
N ILE A 238 -2.35 -10.63 1.64
CA ILE A 238 -3.37 -9.58 1.61
C ILE A 238 -3.09 -8.51 2.67
N LEU A 239 -2.76 -8.91 3.91
CA LEU A 239 -2.43 -7.97 4.98
C LEU A 239 -1.20 -7.13 4.63
N LEU A 240 -0.16 -7.76 4.08
CA LEU A 240 1.07 -7.07 3.72
C LEU A 240 0.85 -6.09 2.56
N ASP A 241 0.15 -6.50 1.51
CA ASP A 241 -0.17 -5.64 0.35
C ASP A 241 -0.99 -4.42 0.80
N ARG A 242 -2.04 -4.64 1.60
CA ARG A 242 -2.86 -3.55 2.17
C ARG A 242 -1.98 -2.57 2.96
N ALA A 243 -1.14 -3.08 3.85
CA ALA A 243 -0.31 -2.25 4.71
C ALA A 243 0.75 -1.47 3.93
N GLN A 244 1.38 -2.09 2.93
CA GLN A 244 2.35 -1.43 2.05
C GLN A 244 1.71 -0.30 1.25
N ARG A 245 0.53 -0.54 0.66
CA ARG A 245 -0.22 0.51 -0.05
C ARG A 245 -0.54 1.69 0.85
N LYS A 246 -1.03 1.43 2.06
CA LYS A 246 -1.38 2.51 3.00
C LYS A 246 -0.16 3.33 3.44
N SER A 247 0.98 2.66 3.63
CA SER A 247 2.24 3.35 3.93
C SER A 247 2.70 4.26 2.79
N VAL A 248 2.55 3.81 1.55
CA VAL A 248 2.92 4.59 0.35
C VAL A 248 1.99 5.79 0.15
N GLU A 249 0.70 5.62 0.41
CA GLU A 249 -0.27 6.73 0.40
C GLU A 249 0.09 7.79 1.45
N CYS A 250 0.41 7.37 2.68
CA CYS A 250 0.83 8.29 3.74
C CYS A 250 2.14 9.02 3.38
N PHE A 251 3.11 8.29 2.81
CA PHE A 251 4.33 8.86 2.28
C PHE A 251 4.05 9.92 1.21
N ALA A 252 3.25 9.59 0.20
CA ALA A 252 2.91 10.50 -0.89
C ALA A 252 2.26 11.78 -0.37
N ARG A 253 1.33 11.65 0.58
CA ARG A 253 0.66 12.79 1.21
C ARG A 253 1.63 13.68 1.98
N ASN A 254 2.51 13.09 2.80
CA ASN A 254 3.48 13.85 3.59
C ASN A 254 4.51 14.55 2.68
N LEU A 255 4.98 13.86 1.64
CA LEU A 255 5.88 14.42 0.65
C LEU A 255 5.25 15.60 -0.08
N ARG A 256 3.99 15.45 -0.52
CA ARG A 256 3.24 16.54 -1.16
C ARG A 256 3.15 17.77 -0.26
N HIS A 257 2.84 17.57 1.02
CA HIS A 257 2.78 18.68 1.99
C HIS A 257 4.14 19.38 2.15
N LEU A 258 5.24 18.63 2.24
CA LEU A 258 6.59 19.18 2.31
C LEU A 258 6.96 19.99 1.06
N LEU A 259 6.66 19.46 -0.13
CA LEU A 259 6.98 20.12 -1.40
C LEU A 259 6.12 21.36 -1.69
N LEU A 260 4.89 21.39 -1.19
CA LEU A 260 3.98 22.52 -1.35
C LEU A 260 4.07 23.54 -0.22
N THR A 261 4.99 23.34 0.74
CA THR A 261 5.19 24.30 1.82
C THR A 261 5.78 25.59 1.22
N PRO A 262 5.16 26.77 1.46
CA PRO A 262 5.66 28.02 0.91
C PRO A 262 7.13 28.25 1.30
N PRO A 263 8.01 28.56 0.33
CA PRO A 263 9.40 28.80 0.65
C PRO A 263 9.54 30.10 1.46
N LEU A 264 10.45 30.09 2.44
CA LEU A 264 10.87 31.32 3.12
C LEU A 264 11.66 32.17 2.13
N LYS A 265 11.14 33.34 1.77
CA LYS A 265 11.76 34.25 0.80
C LYS A 265 12.42 35.43 1.51
N ASN A 266 13.60 35.81 1.07
CA ASN A 266 14.31 37.03 1.48
C ASN A 266 14.58 37.10 2.99
N VAL A 267 14.85 35.95 3.63
CA VAL A 267 15.26 35.89 5.04
C VAL A 267 16.55 35.06 5.12
N PRO A 268 17.60 35.52 5.83
CA PRO A 268 18.76 34.68 6.09
C PRO A 268 18.36 33.53 7.03
N ILE A 269 18.83 32.33 6.73
CA ILE A 269 18.45 31.10 7.44
C ILE A 269 19.64 30.59 8.25
N ALA A 270 19.43 30.31 9.53
CA ALA A 270 20.37 29.55 10.36
C ALA A 270 19.82 28.13 10.54
N ALA A 271 20.39 27.17 9.80
CA ALA A 271 20.05 25.76 9.93
C ALA A 271 20.93 25.12 11.01
N ILE A 272 20.31 24.45 11.99
CA ILE A 272 20.99 23.72 13.06
C ILE A 272 20.61 22.26 12.94
N ASP A 273 21.61 21.40 12.72
CA ASP A 273 21.49 19.95 12.75
C ASP A 273 22.05 19.44 14.10
N PRO A 274 21.18 19.15 15.09
CA PRO A 274 21.62 18.80 16.43
C PRO A 274 22.27 17.42 16.46
N GLY A 275 23.45 17.34 17.06
CA GLY A 275 24.19 16.09 17.23
C GLY A 275 24.92 16.05 18.57
N TYR A 276 24.82 14.92 19.27
CA TYR A 276 25.48 14.71 20.56
C TYR A 276 26.94 14.25 20.37
N ALA A 277 27.14 12.99 19.96
CA ALA A 277 28.48 12.41 19.77
C ALA A 277 29.28 13.16 18.69
N ASN A 278 28.60 13.54 17.60
CA ASN A 278 29.20 14.21 16.47
C ASN A 278 29.09 15.73 16.53
N GLY A 279 28.69 16.33 17.66
CA GLY A 279 28.47 17.78 17.81
C GLY A 279 27.30 18.31 16.98
N CYS A 280 26.84 19.52 17.30
CA CYS A 280 25.80 20.20 16.55
C CYS A 280 26.43 20.90 15.34
N LYS A 281 25.88 20.66 14.15
CA LYS A 281 26.31 21.32 12.92
C LYS A 281 25.42 22.53 12.68
N VAL A 282 26.00 23.60 12.15
CA VAL A 282 25.28 24.81 11.79
C VAL A 282 25.63 25.23 10.37
N ALA A 283 24.64 25.73 9.64
CA ALA A 283 24.82 26.41 8.38
C ALA A 283 24.07 27.75 8.41
N LEU A 284 24.76 28.84 8.09
CA LEU A 284 24.15 30.14 7.83
C LEU A 284 24.00 30.30 6.32
N ILE A 285 22.80 30.62 5.90
CA ILE A 285 22.40 30.77 4.50
C ILE A 285 21.90 32.19 4.33
N SER A 286 22.39 32.88 3.30
CA SER A 286 21.95 34.22 2.95
C SER A 286 20.51 34.21 2.41
N GLU A 287 19.91 35.39 2.32
CA GLU A 287 18.59 35.60 1.71
C GLU A 287 18.49 35.07 0.26
N SER A 288 19.62 35.02 -0.45
CA SER A 288 19.73 34.52 -1.83
C SER A 288 19.89 33.00 -1.93
N GLY A 289 19.94 32.28 -0.80
CA GLY A 289 20.20 30.84 -0.76
C GLY A 289 21.69 30.45 -0.76
N GLY A 290 22.61 31.42 -0.91
CA GLY A 290 24.05 31.16 -0.83
C GLY A 290 24.50 30.83 0.60
N VAL A 291 25.39 29.85 0.75
CA VAL A 291 25.97 29.45 2.05
C VAL A 291 26.97 30.52 2.50
N LEU A 292 26.71 31.14 3.66
CA LEU A 292 27.57 32.16 4.28
C LEU A 292 28.61 31.52 5.20
N PHE A 293 28.22 30.50 5.95
CA PHE A 293 29.07 29.85 6.94
C PHE A 293 28.58 28.43 7.23
N THR A 294 29.52 27.52 7.46
CA THR A 294 29.24 26.21 8.04
C THR A 294 30.16 25.99 9.22
N GLY A 295 29.63 25.45 10.31
CA GLY A 295 30.40 25.16 11.51
C GLY A 295 29.91 23.92 12.22
N LYS A 296 30.74 23.43 13.14
CA LYS A 296 30.38 22.39 14.09
C LYS A 296 30.76 22.87 15.47
N PHE A 297 29.81 22.85 16.39
CA PHE A 297 30.07 23.17 17.79
C PHE A 297 29.75 21.95 18.66
N GLN A 298 30.69 21.63 19.54
CA GLN A 298 30.50 20.60 20.55
C GLN A 298 29.86 21.28 21.76
N LEU A 299 28.72 20.78 22.23
CA LEU A 299 28.21 21.17 23.53
C LEU A 299 29.13 20.52 24.57
N ASN A 300 30.15 21.25 25.03
CA ASN A 300 31.03 20.79 26.10
C ASN A 300 30.21 20.70 27.39
N GLY A 301 29.76 19.49 27.71
CA GLY A 301 28.95 19.20 28.87
C GLY A 301 29.79 18.96 30.11
N ASP A 302 30.38 19.98 30.70
CA ASP A 302 30.54 19.96 32.15
C ASP A 302 29.19 20.33 32.75
N ARG A 303 28.46 19.27 33.17
CA ARG A 303 27.18 19.28 33.91
C ARG A 303 25.94 19.78 33.17
N ILE A 304 25.25 18.84 32.51
CA ILE A 304 23.77 18.81 32.55
C ILE A 304 23.36 17.40 32.99
N GLN A 305 23.26 17.20 34.30
CA GLN A 305 22.51 16.09 34.87
C GLN A 305 21.02 16.36 34.67
N GLN A 306 20.36 15.40 34.00
CA GLN A 306 18.93 15.11 33.99
C GLN A 306 17.93 16.27 34.19
N LYS A 307 17.28 16.66 33.09
CA LYS A 307 15.81 16.69 33.04
C LYS A 307 15.38 16.23 31.66
N GLN A 308 14.48 15.23 31.64
CA GLN A 308 13.79 14.77 30.44
C GLN A 308 13.11 15.97 29.78
N ASP A 309 13.55 16.30 28.57
CA ASP A 309 12.86 17.22 27.69
C ASP A 309 11.93 16.40 26.79
N PRO A 310 10.60 16.54 26.88
CA PRO A 310 9.64 15.78 26.07
C PRO A 310 9.81 16.00 24.56
N LEU A 311 10.48 17.07 24.14
CA LEU A 311 10.79 17.36 22.74
C LEU A 311 12.06 16.63 22.23
N ALA A 312 12.94 16.18 23.13
CA ALA A 312 14.17 15.47 22.77
C ALA A 312 13.94 14.02 22.31
N GLU A 313 12.76 13.42 22.57
CA GLU A 313 12.38 12.14 21.96
C GLU A 313 11.97 12.28 20.49
N TYR A 314 11.46 13.45 20.07
CA TYR A 314 11.10 13.71 18.67
C TYR A 314 12.32 13.91 17.76
N VAL A 315 13.50 14.20 18.34
CA VAL A 315 14.77 14.43 17.63
C VAL A 315 15.65 13.18 17.55
N LYS A 316 15.22 12.03 18.09
CA LYS A 316 15.87 10.72 17.86
C LYS A 316 15.60 10.13 16.47
N ILE A 317 14.97 10.90 15.61
CA ILE A 317 14.53 10.50 14.28
C ILE A 317 15.53 11.11 13.30
N GLU A 318 16.47 10.32 12.76
CA GLU A 318 17.36 10.80 11.69
C GLU A 318 16.56 11.48 10.56
N PRO A 319 17.08 12.51 9.87
CA PRO A 319 16.40 13.20 8.77
C PRO A 319 15.93 12.27 7.63
N SER A 320 16.48 11.06 7.53
CA SER A 320 16.01 9.93 6.72
C SER A 320 14.62 9.39 7.12
N HIS A 321 14.03 9.90 8.20
CA HIS A 321 12.79 9.43 8.83
C HIS A 321 11.74 10.53 9.02
N LEU A 322 12.07 11.80 8.75
CA LEU A 322 11.10 12.89 8.64
C LEU A 322 10.67 13.02 7.17
N GLY A 323 9.65 12.25 6.78
CA GLY A 323 9.06 12.30 5.44
C GLY A 323 8.67 10.92 4.92
N VAL A 324 9.43 9.88 5.28
CA VAL A 324 9.12 8.46 5.11
C VAL A 324 9.69 7.74 6.32
N GLY A 325 8.90 7.46 7.35
CA GLY A 325 9.45 6.93 8.59
C GLY A 325 10.31 5.67 8.38
N MET A 326 11.55 5.65 8.88
CA MET A 326 12.43 4.51 9.25
C MET A 326 12.62 3.29 8.34
N TYR A 327 11.91 3.16 7.21
CA TYR A 327 11.49 1.82 6.81
C TYR A 327 11.30 1.59 5.31
N GLN A 328 12.18 2.17 4.48
CA GLN A 328 12.15 1.97 3.03
C GLN A 328 12.44 0.51 2.62
N HIS A 329 13.13 -0.28 3.43
CA HIS A 329 13.54 -1.66 3.09
C HIS A 329 12.44 -2.74 3.18
N SER A 330 11.26 -2.41 3.70
CA SER A 330 10.13 -3.36 3.81
C SER A 330 9.00 -3.07 2.80
N ILE A 331 9.19 -2.06 1.95
CA ILE A 331 8.25 -1.62 0.92
C ILE A 331 8.88 -1.93 -0.44
N ASN A 332 8.06 -2.27 -1.43
CA ASN A 332 8.56 -2.51 -2.78
C ASN A 332 9.23 -1.24 -3.35
N GLU A 333 10.55 -1.27 -3.50
CA GLU A 333 11.35 -0.11 -3.94
C GLU A 333 10.92 0.44 -5.31
N LYS A 334 10.52 -0.43 -6.24
CA LYS A 334 10.04 0.01 -7.56
C LYS A 334 8.76 0.83 -7.42
N PHE A 335 7.87 0.41 -6.52
CA PHE A 335 6.61 1.09 -6.28
C PHE A 335 6.84 2.42 -5.55
N LEU A 336 7.74 2.46 -4.57
CA LEU A 336 8.10 3.68 -3.86
C LEU A 336 8.73 4.74 -4.80
N ARG A 337 9.67 4.33 -5.66
CA ARG A 337 10.28 5.20 -6.68
C ARG A 337 9.23 5.75 -7.64
N LYS A 338 8.35 4.90 -8.17
CA LYS A 338 7.26 5.34 -9.06
C LYS A 338 6.34 6.35 -8.38
N THR A 339 6.01 6.17 -7.11
CA THR A 339 5.20 7.13 -6.35
C THR A 339 5.94 8.44 -6.09
N LEU A 340 7.22 8.38 -5.74
CA LEU A 340 8.08 9.56 -5.57
C LEU A 340 8.09 10.40 -6.86
N ASP A 341 8.42 9.78 -8.00
CA ASP A 341 8.48 10.46 -9.30
C ASP A 341 7.14 11.11 -9.65
N LEU A 342 6.03 10.39 -9.43
CA LEU A 342 4.70 10.90 -9.70
C LEU A 342 4.34 12.10 -8.82
N VAL A 343 4.60 12.03 -7.51
CA VAL A 343 4.30 13.13 -6.57
C VAL A 343 5.15 14.36 -6.89
N VAL A 344 6.45 14.17 -7.19
CA VAL A 344 7.35 15.26 -7.57
C VAL A 344 6.86 15.93 -8.85
N ARG A 345 6.57 15.16 -9.90
CA ARG A 345 6.03 15.70 -11.17
C ARG A 345 4.72 16.47 -10.97
N GLU A 346 3.81 15.94 -10.16
CA GLU A 346 2.56 16.62 -9.84
C GLU A 346 2.80 17.94 -9.11
N CYS A 347 3.68 17.97 -8.11
CA CYS A 347 3.98 19.19 -7.35
C CYS A 347 4.69 20.23 -8.21
N VAL A 348 5.69 19.82 -8.99
CA VAL A 348 6.43 20.67 -9.94
C VAL A 348 5.49 21.27 -10.98
N SER A 349 4.61 20.46 -11.54
CA SER A 349 3.65 20.93 -12.54
C SER A 349 2.57 21.84 -11.95
N TYR A 350 2.20 21.61 -10.70
CA TYR A 350 1.24 22.45 -9.97
C TYR A 350 1.81 23.82 -9.62
N VAL A 351 3.02 23.87 -9.05
CA VAL A 351 3.69 25.12 -8.67
C VAL A 351 4.24 25.86 -9.89
N GLY A 352 4.71 25.13 -10.89
CA GLY A 352 5.48 25.66 -12.01
C GLY A 352 6.95 25.89 -11.62
N VAL A 353 7.85 25.79 -12.60
CA VAL A 353 9.29 25.98 -12.40
C VAL A 353 9.80 26.96 -13.45
N ASP A 354 10.70 27.86 -13.05
CA ASP A 354 11.44 28.71 -13.98
C ASP A 354 12.58 27.90 -14.61
N VAL A 355 12.45 27.66 -15.91
CA VAL A 355 13.36 26.85 -16.71
C VAL A 355 14.80 27.38 -16.68
N ASN A 356 14.99 28.68 -16.46
CA ASN A 356 16.32 29.30 -16.44
C ASN A 356 17.07 29.06 -15.12
N THR A 357 16.35 28.71 -14.05
CA THR A 357 16.92 28.53 -12.70
C THR A 357 16.71 27.13 -12.13
N ALA A 358 15.94 26.29 -12.82
CA ALA A 358 15.69 24.91 -12.43
C ALA A 358 16.98 24.10 -12.42
N SER A 359 17.13 23.20 -11.46
CA SER A 359 18.22 22.21 -11.49
C SER A 359 17.96 21.18 -12.60
N GLN A 360 19.03 20.55 -13.10
CA GLN A 360 18.93 19.56 -14.18
C GLN A 360 18.00 18.40 -13.79
N GLU A 361 18.03 17.97 -12.53
CA GLU A 361 17.22 16.88 -12.00
C GLU A 361 15.71 17.19 -11.96
N LEU A 362 15.32 18.47 -11.95
CA LEU A 362 13.91 18.89 -12.03
C LEU A 362 13.41 19.00 -13.48
N LEU A 363 14.34 19.03 -14.45
CA LEU A 363 14.05 19.17 -15.88
C LEU A 363 14.09 17.83 -16.63
N GLU A 364 14.68 16.79 -16.03
CA GLU A 364 14.64 15.38 -16.47
C GLU A 364 13.36 14.66 -16.01
#